data_AF-A0A665TXM3-F1
#
_entry.id   AF-A0A665TXM3-F1
#
_cell.length_a   1.000
_cell.length_b   1.000
_cell.length_c   1.000
_cell.angle_alpha   90.00
_cell.angle_beta   90.00
_cell.angle_gamma   90.00
#
_symmetry.space_group_name_H-M   'P 1'
#
loop_
_entity.id
_entity.type
_entity.pdbx_description
1 polymer ?
#
loop_
_entity_poly.entity_id
_entity_poly.type
_entity_poly.pdbx_seq_one_letter_code
_entity_poly.pdbx_strand_id
1 'polypeptide(L)'
;MFPFMALIHSIMWRRRGQINPLFIYFLRTKLGVCVCVCVCVQEDGVASNSLEDELEVTTYWWGEWAKWTACTRTCGGGVMSQERHCLKQRSVSHTVATDNMTCTGTAKKYHLCNTKECPATGRSFREEQCWSFNSQLYNGRNYQWKPLYPDDYVHISSNPCDLHCTTTDGQRQLMVTARDGTSCKYSSYRGVCVDGKCEPIGCDGVLFSSNTLDKCGVCQGDGSSCSRVTGNFRRGATTLGYSFITQIPEGSWDIQIIERKKSADVLAVTDQAGNFFFNGAYKVDSPQNFHAAGTIFKYRRPMDVYETGIEYIVAKGPIDQAINILVHLTSFNTLYATAQGPKHLQGPQIFSGPNTCLELFFGYTGFQFLSIKQGNICDNNENN
;
A
#
# COMPACT_ATOMS: atom_id res chain seq x y z
N MET A 1 -24.68 -12.95 51.89
CA MET A 1 -24.45 -12.02 53.01
C MET A 1 -24.31 -10.61 52.44
N PHE A 2 -25.43 -9.90 52.27
CA PHE A 2 -25.50 -8.44 52.11
C PHE A 2 -25.88 -7.88 53.51
N PRO A 3 -25.48 -6.67 53.96
CA PRO A 3 -25.52 -5.39 53.23
C PRO A 3 -24.19 -4.60 53.35
N PHE A 4 -24.02 -3.32 53.02
CA PHE A 4 -24.89 -2.24 52.49
C PHE A 4 -24.19 -1.51 51.33
N MET A 5 -24.97 -0.80 50.50
CA MET A 5 -24.46 0.33 49.70
C MET A 5 -24.69 1.63 50.46
N ALA A 6 -23.62 2.37 50.76
CA ALA A 6 -23.71 3.77 51.16
C ALA A 6 -23.65 4.66 49.91
N LEU A 7 -24.73 5.37 49.61
CA LEU A 7 -24.76 6.37 48.53
C LEU A 7 -24.06 7.64 48.99
N ILE A 8 -22.82 7.84 48.55
CA ILE A 8 -22.07 9.09 48.74
C ILE A 8 -22.50 10.06 47.64
N HIS A 9 -23.17 11.15 48.01
CA HIS A 9 -23.41 12.28 47.11
C HIS A 9 -22.50 13.44 47.49
N SER A 10 -21.42 13.61 46.73
CA SER A 10 -20.49 14.73 46.87
C SER A 10 -21.10 15.98 46.22
N ILE A 11 -21.68 16.88 47.01
CA ILE A 11 -22.13 18.19 46.54
C ILE A 11 -21.07 19.24 46.91
N MET A 12 -20.31 19.69 45.92
CA MET A 12 -19.41 20.83 46.11
C MET A 12 -20.22 22.12 46.15
N TRP A 13 -20.08 22.89 47.23
CA TRP A 13 -20.71 24.21 47.37
C TRP A 13 -19.64 25.29 47.47
N ARG A 14 -19.80 26.38 46.72
CA ARG A 14 -18.78 27.45 46.59
C ARG A 14 -19.37 28.78 47.04
N ARG A 15 -18.86 29.32 48.17
CA ARG A 15 -19.02 30.73 48.56
C ARG A 15 -17.69 31.26 49.07
N ARG A 16 -17.25 32.40 48.50
CA ARG A 16 -16.01 33.13 48.84
C ARG A 16 -14.74 32.25 48.90
N GLY A 17 -14.28 31.80 47.73
CA GLY A 17 -12.87 31.44 47.50
C GLY A 17 -12.45 30.02 47.88
N GLN A 18 -12.83 29.50 49.06
CA GLN A 18 -12.45 28.16 49.50
C GLN A 18 -13.41 27.06 49.02
N ILE A 19 -12.86 25.87 48.78
CA ILE A 19 -13.60 24.63 48.49
C ILE A 19 -13.35 23.67 49.66
N ASN A 20 -14.34 23.53 50.54
CA ASN A 20 -14.30 22.57 51.64
C ASN A 20 -15.26 21.40 51.31
N PRO A 21 -14.83 20.13 51.47
CA PRO A 21 -15.71 18.99 51.21
C PRO A 21 -16.73 18.84 52.34
N LEU A 22 -18.02 18.86 51.99
CA LEU A 22 -19.11 18.64 52.93
C LEU A 22 -19.57 17.18 52.84
N PHE A 23 -19.19 16.37 53.82
CA PHE A 23 -19.60 14.96 53.91
C PHE A 23 -20.87 14.82 54.75
N ILE A 24 -21.98 14.50 54.10
CA ILE A 24 -23.28 14.24 54.76
C ILE A 24 -23.50 12.73 54.81
N TYR A 25 -23.51 12.17 56.02
CA TYR A 25 -23.78 10.74 56.24
C TYR A 25 -25.22 10.53 56.74
N PHE A 26 -25.99 9.71 56.02
CA PHE A 26 -27.31 9.26 56.46
C PHE A 26 -27.24 7.84 57.02
N LEU A 27 -27.23 7.71 58.35
CA LEU A 27 -27.43 6.44 59.05
C LEU A 27 -28.92 6.18 59.23
N ARG A 28 -29.41 5.05 58.71
CA ARG A 28 -30.82 4.66 58.78
C ARG A 28 -31.03 3.63 59.91
N THR A 29 -31.35 4.10 61.10
CA THR A 29 -31.91 3.26 62.18
C THR A 29 -33.44 3.32 62.18
N LYS A 30 -34.10 2.29 62.72
CA LYS A 30 -35.55 2.35 63.00
C LYS A 30 -35.76 3.16 64.29
N LEU A 31 -36.59 4.20 64.18
CA LEU A 31 -36.93 5.20 65.22
C LEU A 31 -35.81 6.18 65.61
N GLY A 32 -36.19 7.45 65.77
CA GLY A 32 -35.43 8.50 66.47
C GLY A 32 -34.65 9.47 65.58
N VAL A 33 -35.04 10.75 65.59
CA VAL A 33 -34.22 11.85 65.08
C VAL A 33 -33.04 12.06 66.04
N CYS A 34 -31.82 12.17 65.52
CA CYS A 34 -30.64 12.55 66.32
C CYS A 34 -30.07 13.88 65.81
N VAL A 35 -29.84 14.82 66.74
CA VAL A 35 -29.27 16.14 66.45
C VAL A 35 -27.77 16.09 66.75
N CYS A 36 -26.92 16.33 65.75
CA CYS A 36 -25.49 16.53 65.98
C CYS A 36 -25.19 18.02 66.18
N VAL A 37 -24.56 18.34 67.31
CA VAL A 37 -24.03 19.67 67.63
C VAL A 37 -22.66 19.83 66.99
N CYS A 38 -22.43 20.92 66.27
CA CYS A 38 -21.08 21.29 65.82
C CYS A 38 -20.35 22.04 66.94
N VAL A 39 -19.21 21.51 67.38
CA VAL A 39 -18.24 22.25 68.19
C VAL A 39 -17.14 22.75 67.25
N CYS A 40 -16.92 24.06 67.21
CA CYS A 40 -15.80 24.65 66.49
C CYS A 40 -14.57 24.61 67.41
N VAL A 41 -13.54 23.84 67.03
CA VAL A 41 -12.20 23.97 67.62
C VAL A 41 -11.42 24.95 66.76
N GLN A 42 -10.88 25.99 67.39
CA GLN A 42 -10.09 27.02 66.74
C GLN A 42 -8.63 26.75 67.07
N GLU A 43 -7.88 26.21 66.10
CA GLU A 43 -6.42 26.10 66.20
C GLU A 43 -5.77 27.33 65.56
N ASP A 44 -5.06 28.11 66.38
CA ASP A 44 -4.30 29.27 65.94
C ASP A 44 -3.05 28.84 65.16
N GLY A 45 -3.22 28.67 63.85
CA GLY A 45 -2.13 28.35 62.93
C GLY A 45 -1.16 29.52 62.76
N VAL A 46 0.08 29.35 63.25
CA VAL A 46 1.18 30.30 63.11
C VAL A 46 1.43 30.63 61.62
N ALA A 47 1.58 31.93 61.31
CA ALA A 47 1.90 32.40 59.98
C ALA A 47 3.31 31.94 59.53
N SER A 48 3.37 30.83 58.80
CA SER A 48 4.57 30.44 58.07
C SER A 48 4.67 31.26 56.78
N ASN A 49 5.67 32.14 56.70
CA ASN A 49 6.06 32.77 55.44
C ASN A 49 6.76 31.73 54.57
N SER A 50 5.99 30.82 53.97
CA SER A 50 6.49 29.96 52.91
C SER A 50 6.78 30.82 51.69
N LEU A 51 8.05 30.88 51.30
CA LEU A 51 8.44 31.34 49.97
C LEU A 51 7.61 30.57 48.95
N GLU A 52 6.97 31.30 48.03
CA GLU A 52 6.35 30.70 46.86
C GLU A 52 7.47 30.05 46.04
N ASP A 53 7.51 28.72 46.04
CA ASP A 53 8.36 27.96 45.13
C ASP A 53 7.74 28.09 43.73
N GLU A 54 7.99 29.24 43.09
CA GLU A 54 7.70 29.46 41.68
C GLU A 54 8.48 28.42 40.87
N LEU A 55 7.82 27.29 40.59
CA LEU A 55 8.18 26.40 39.51
C LEU A 55 8.25 27.25 38.23
N GLU A 56 9.45 27.69 37.84
CA GLU A 56 9.72 28.45 36.61
C GLU A 56 9.20 27.62 35.43
N VAL A 57 7.95 27.88 34.99
CA VAL A 57 7.31 27.17 33.88
C VAL A 57 8.02 27.59 32.60
N THR A 58 9.10 26.87 32.29
CA THR A 58 9.88 27.07 31.07
C THR A 58 8.96 26.85 29.89
N THR A 59 8.58 27.94 29.22
CA THR A 59 7.67 27.87 28.08
C THR A 59 8.42 27.36 26.84
N TYR A 60 7.80 26.43 26.12
CA TYR A 60 8.32 25.86 24.87
C TYR A 60 7.39 26.23 23.71
N TRP A 61 7.96 26.61 22.57
CA TRP A 61 7.19 26.90 21.35
C TRP A 61 7.97 26.51 20.11
N TRP A 62 7.25 26.30 19.01
CA TRP A 62 7.88 26.04 17.73
C TRP A 62 8.47 27.31 17.13
N GLY A 63 9.73 27.24 16.71
CA GLY A 63 10.32 28.23 15.80
C GLY A 63 9.65 28.18 14.42
N GLU A 64 10.00 29.17 13.59
CA GLU A 64 9.56 29.21 12.19
C GLU A 64 10.03 27.98 11.40
N TRP A 65 9.30 27.63 10.35
CA TRP A 65 9.72 26.61 9.40
C TRP A 65 10.87 27.14 8.54
N ALA A 66 11.95 26.36 8.45
CA ALA A 66 12.99 26.59 7.47
C ALA A 66 12.41 26.50 6.04
N LYS A 67 13.14 27.05 5.07
CA LYS A 67 12.78 26.89 3.65
C LYS A 67 12.85 25.40 3.27
N TRP A 68 11.97 24.98 2.37
CA TRP A 68 11.99 23.64 1.78
C TRP A 68 13.35 23.32 1.16
N THR A 69 13.84 22.09 1.39
CA THR A 69 15.00 21.55 0.71
C THR A 69 14.77 21.40 -0.80
N ALA A 70 15.84 21.27 -1.57
CA ALA A 70 15.74 20.83 -2.96
C ALA A 70 15.00 19.48 -3.04
N CYS A 71 14.23 19.28 -4.11
CA CYS A 71 13.52 18.03 -4.37
C CYS A 71 14.51 16.89 -4.63
N THR A 72 14.31 15.71 -4.03
CA THR A 72 15.22 14.57 -4.22
C THR A 72 15.26 14.00 -5.64
N ARG A 73 14.29 14.35 -6.48
CA ARG A 73 14.20 13.90 -7.89
C ARG A 73 13.76 15.05 -8.79
N THR A 74 14.16 15.02 -10.05
CA THR A 74 13.76 16.00 -11.09
C THR A 74 12.49 15.61 -11.84
N CYS A 75 12.04 14.37 -11.72
CA CYS A 75 10.83 13.82 -12.34
C CYS A 75 10.31 12.60 -11.57
N GLY A 76 9.09 12.18 -11.87
CA GLY A 76 8.45 10.96 -11.41
C GLY A 76 8.14 10.91 -9.91
N GLY A 77 8.04 12.06 -9.25
CA GLY A 77 7.76 12.19 -7.82
C GLY A 77 8.99 12.03 -6.93
N GLY A 78 9.61 13.14 -6.54
CA GLY A 78 10.58 13.22 -5.45
C GLY A 78 9.95 13.74 -4.17
N VAL A 79 10.75 13.85 -3.12
CA VAL A 79 10.37 14.40 -1.81
C VAL A 79 11.19 15.66 -1.53
N MET A 80 10.57 16.66 -0.92
CA MET A 80 11.26 17.77 -0.26
C MET A 80 10.86 17.79 1.21
N SER A 81 11.72 18.36 2.05
CA SER A 81 11.48 18.46 3.49
C SER A 81 11.72 19.89 4.00
N GLN A 82 11.05 20.24 5.09
CA GLN A 82 11.35 21.44 5.87
C GLN A 82 11.34 21.08 7.35
N GLU A 83 12.19 21.77 8.11
CA GLU A 83 12.41 21.52 9.54
C GLU A 83 12.18 22.79 10.34
N ARG A 84 11.86 22.62 11.63
CA ARG A 84 11.75 23.69 12.62
C ARG A 84 12.30 23.19 13.94
N HIS A 85 12.89 24.08 14.72
CA HIS A 85 13.41 23.76 16.04
C HIS A 85 12.39 24.06 17.13
N CYS A 86 12.36 23.22 18.17
CA CYS A 86 11.65 23.55 19.40
C CYS A 86 12.48 24.58 20.17
N LEU A 87 11.92 25.78 20.34
CA LEU A 87 12.52 26.85 21.11
C LEU A 87 12.02 26.76 22.55
N LYS A 88 12.88 27.16 23.49
CA LYS A 88 12.56 27.23 24.91
C LYS A 88 12.87 28.62 25.46
N GLN A 89 12.10 29.04 26.45
CA GLN A 89 12.42 30.22 27.24
C GLN A 89 13.80 30.05 27.89
N ARG A 90 14.58 31.13 27.93
CA ARG A 90 15.87 31.17 28.61
C ARG A 90 15.60 31.26 30.12
N SER A 91 15.67 30.15 30.85
CA SER A 91 15.61 30.17 32.32
C SER A 91 16.83 30.92 32.87
N VAL A 92 16.62 31.61 33.99
CA VAL A 92 17.72 32.21 34.77
C VAL A 92 18.18 31.22 35.87
N SER A 93 17.31 30.29 36.27
CA SER A 93 17.66 29.20 37.17
C SER A 93 18.51 28.10 36.51
N HIS A 94 19.52 27.63 37.26
CA HIS A 94 20.35 26.45 36.99
C HIS A 94 19.75 25.14 37.56
N THR A 95 18.50 25.14 38.02
CA THR A 95 17.85 23.89 38.45
C THR A 95 17.63 22.98 37.25
N VAL A 96 18.40 21.89 37.17
CA VAL A 96 18.30 20.87 36.13
C VAL A 96 17.03 20.05 36.38
N ALA A 97 15.89 20.60 35.97
CA ALA A 97 14.65 19.85 35.86
C ALA A 97 14.82 18.80 34.74
N THR A 98 15.19 17.57 35.14
CA THR A 98 15.16 16.39 34.28
C THR A 98 13.72 15.95 34.06
N ASP A 99 12.95 16.77 33.36
CA ASP A 99 11.64 16.40 32.83
C ASP A 99 11.63 16.59 31.30
N ASN A 100 11.08 15.61 30.60
CA ASN A 100 11.36 15.37 29.17
C ASN A 100 10.45 16.22 28.26
N MET A 101 10.30 17.50 28.61
CA MET A 101 9.26 18.38 28.10
C MET A 101 9.64 18.92 26.71
N THR A 102 8.88 18.51 25.69
CA THR A 102 9.17 18.77 24.27
C THR A 102 7.98 19.43 23.58
N CYS A 103 8.25 20.22 22.53
CA CYS A 103 7.19 20.84 21.73
C CYS A 103 6.28 19.78 21.09
N THR A 104 4.96 19.96 21.19
CA THR A 104 3.98 18.99 20.67
C THR A 104 3.82 19.07 19.14
N GLY A 105 3.83 17.92 18.48
CA GLY A 105 3.76 17.80 17.01
C GLY A 105 5.11 17.55 16.34
N THR A 106 5.17 17.63 15.01
CA THR A 106 6.40 17.27 14.28
C THR A 106 7.39 18.43 14.16
N ALA A 107 8.69 18.11 14.30
CA ALA A 107 9.80 19.01 13.99
C ALA A 107 10.12 19.08 12.47
N LYS A 108 9.71 18.05 11.71
CA LYS A 108 9.95 17.91 10.28
C LYS A 108 8.63 17.72 9.52
N LYS A 109 8.56 18.23 8.31
CA LYS A 109 7.47 18.01 7.35
C LYS A 109 8.04 17.65 5.99
N TYR A 110 7.26 16.89 5.24
CA TYR A 110 7.61 16.38 3.92
C TYR A 110 6.52 16.75 2.91
N HIS A 111 6.91 16.93 1.65
CA HIS A 111 5.99 17.23 0.55
C HIS A 111 6.48 16.57 -0.74
N LEU A 112 5.55 16.12 -1.58
CA LEU A 112 5.89 15.58 -2.90
C LEU A 112 6.23 16.69 -3.89
N CYS A 113 7.17 16.43 -4.79
CA CYS A 113 7.65 17.42 -5.74
C CYS A 113 8.03 16.76 -7.07
N ASN A 114 8.02 17.55 -8.16
CA ASN A 114 8.36 17.08 -9.51
C ASN A 114 7.61 15.78 -9.90
N THR A 115 6.29 15.79 -9.70
CA THR A 115 5.40 14.63 -9.91
C THR A 115 5.19 14.26 -11.38
N LYS A 116 5.49 15.16 -12.32
CA LYS A 116 5.48 14.87 -13.77
C LYS A 116 6.37 13.67 -14.07
N GLU A 117 5.88 12.73 -14.85
CA GLU A 117 6.58 11.49 -15.20
C GLU A 117 7.97 11.72 -15.81
N CYS A 118 8.88 10.77 -15.56
CA CYS A 118 10.18 10.76 -16.19
C CYS A 118 10.09 10.31 -17.66
N PRO A 119 11.02 10.73 -18.54
CA PRO A 119 11.17 10.13 -19.85
C PRO A 119 11.32 8.60 -19.76
N ALA A 120 10.82 7.88 -20.76
CA ALA A 120 10.87 6.42 -20.80
C ALA A 120 12.30 5.89 -21.00
N THR A 121 13.08 5.82 -19.92
CA THR A 121 14.42 5.22 -19.87
C THR A 121 14.40 3.68 -19.74
N GLY A 122 13.21 3.09 -19.60
CA GLY A 122 13.02 1.65 -19.38
C GLY A 122 13.49 1.14 -18.01
N ARG A 123 13.69 2.04 -17.03
CA ARG A 123 14.08 1.71 -15.65
C ARG A 123 13.28 2.52 -14.65
N SER A 124 12.86 1.88 -13.57
CA SER A 124 12.33 2.55 -12.38
C SER A 124 13.45 3.18 -11.55
N PHE A 125 13.13 4.20 -10.75
CA PHE A 125 14.09 4.81 -9.83
C PHE A 125 14.69 3.83 -8.80
N ARG A 126 14.00 2.70 -8.52
CA ARG A 126 14.53 1.61 -7.69
C ARG A 126 15.59 0.80 -8.44
N GLU A 127 15.37 0.51 -9.72
CA GLU A 127 16.34 -0.15 -10.60
C GLU A 127 17.56 0.73 -10.87
N GLU A 128 17.38 2.04 -11.05
CA GLU A 128 18.48 3.00 -11.19
C GLU A 128 19.41 3.02 -9.97
N GLN A 129 18.84 2.94 -8.75
CA GLN A 129 19.64 2.86 -7.53
C GLN A 129 20.45 1.55 -7.46
N CYS A 130 19.86 0.39 -7.76
CA CYS A 130 20.62 -0.85 -7.85
C CYS A 130 21.69 -0.79 -8.96
N TRP A 131 21.34 -0.27 -10.13
CA TRP A 131 22.25 -0.12 -11.26
C TRP A 131 23.44 0.80 -10.95
N SER A 132 23.29 1.76 -10.03
CA SER A 132 24.39 2.62 -9.58
C SER A 132 25.53 1.88 -8.85
N PHE A 133 25.28 0.65 -8.36
CA PHE A 133 26.33 -0.21 -7.80
C PHE A 133 27.18 -0.91 -8.87
N ASN A 134 26.79 -0.88 -10.15
CA ASN A 134 27.55 -1.50 -11.25
C ASN A 134 28.92 -0.83 -11.50
N SER A 135 29.07 0.44 -11.10
CA SER A 135 30.34 1.18 -11.18
C SER A 135 31.25 0.94 -9.97
N GLN A 136 30.80 0.19 -8.96
CA GLN A 136 31.60 -0.12 -7.77
C GLN A 136 32.32 -1.47 -7.93
N LEU A 137 33.59 -1.52 -7.55
CA LEU A 137 34.37 -2.75 -7.52
C LEU A 137 34.20 -3.44 -6.16
N TYR A 138 33.70 -4.67 -6.18
CA TYR A 138 33.64 -5.56 -5.02
C TYR A 138 34.71 -6.64 -5.18
N ASN A 139 35.73 -6.63 -4.31
CA ASN A 139 36.89 -7.53 -4.36
C ASN A 139 37.56 -7.58 -5.76
N GLY A 140 37.72 -6.42 -6.39
CA GLY A 140 38.37 -6.28 -7.70
C GLY A 140 37.50 -6.66 -8.91
N ARG A 141 36.20 -6.97 -8.72
CA ARG A 141 35.26 -7.25 -9.82
C ARG A 141 34.08 -6.28 -9.79
N ASN A 142 33.61 -5.87 -10.97
CA ASN A 142 32.29 -5.27 -11.11
C ASN A 142 31.22 -6.38 -11.17
N TYR A 143 29.98 -6.00 -10.89
CA TYR A 143 28.83 -6.89 -10.96
C TYR A 143 27.65 -6.15 -11.60
N GLN A 144 26.76 -6.90 -12.24
CA GLN A 144 25.48 -6.37 -12.71
C GLN A 144 24.43 -6.60 -11.63
N TRP A 145 23.97 -5.51 -11.03
CA TRP A 145 22.98 -5.49 -9.95
C TRP A 145 21.57 -5.21 -10.49
N LYS A 146 20.59 -5.95 -9.96
CA LYS A 146 19.15 -5.79 -10.18
C LYS A 146 18.42 -5.76 -8.83
N PRO A 147 17.26 -5.09 -8.69
CA PRO A 147 16.51 -5.14 -7.44
C PRO A 147 15.91 -6.53 -7.19
N LEU A 148 15.78 -6.87 -5.91
CA LEU A 148 14.84 -7.89 -5.44
C LEU A 148 13.57 -7.17 -4.98
N TYR A 149 12.44 -7.45 -5.60
CA TYR A 149 11.16 -6.82 -5.25
C TYR A 149 10.45 -7.60 -4.12
N PRO A 150 9.89 -6.92 -3.09
CA PRO A 150 9.17 -7.52 -1.95
C PRO A 150 8.06 -8.55 -2.25
N ASP A 151 7.52 -8.54 -3.47
CA ASP A 151 6.43 -9.43 -3.89
C ASP A 151 6.96 -10.74 -4.56
N ASP A 152 8.28 -10.93 -4.70
CA ASP A 152 8.88 -11.93 -5.62
C ASP A 152 9.82 -12.96 -4.99
N TYR A 153 10.37 -12.70 -3.80
CA TYR A 153 11.38 -13.55 -3.16
C TYR A 153 11.14 -13.68 -1.65
N VAL A 154 12.01 -14.41 -0.94
CA VAL A 154 12.07 -14.37 0.53
C VAL A 154 12.93 -13.17 0.92
N HIS A 155 12.35 -12.20 1.62
CA HIS A 155 13.03 -10.96 1.98
C HIS A 155 13.67 -11.03 3.36
N ILE A 156 14.85 -10.43 3.49
CA ILE A 156 15.56 -10.27 4.77
C ILE A 156 14.86 -9.21 5.64
N SER A 157 14.12 -8.27 5.02
CA SER A 157 13.34 -7.23 5.67
C SER A 157 11.93 -7.16 5.11
N SER A 158 10.95 -6.85 5.96
CA SER A 158 9.58 -6.54 5.55
C SER A 158 9.36 -5.05 5.23
N ASN A 159 10.38 -4.19 5.41
CA ASN A 159 10.32 -2.78 5.06
C ASN A 159 10.55 -2.60 3.54
N PRO A 160 9.56 -2.14 2.76
CA PRO A 160 9.74 -1.92 1.33
C PRO A 160 10.68 -0.75 1.01
N CYS A 161 11.08 0.05 1.99
CA CYS A 161 12.10 1.09 1.85
C CYS A 161 13.53 0.63 2.16
N ASP A 162 13.72 -0.65 2.44
CA ASP A 162 15.03 -1.28 2.30
C ASP A 162 15.23 -1.65 0.82
N LEU A 163 16.28 -1.10 0.21
CA LEU A 163 16.69 -1.37 -1.16
C LEU A 163 17.51 -2.65 -1.18
N HIS A 164 16.83 -3.78 -1.43
CA HIS A 164 17.48 -5.04 -1.72
C HIS A 164 17.92 -5.08 -3.19
N CYS A 165 19.23 -5.25 -3.43
CA CYS A 165 19.77 -5.53 -4.76
C CYS A 165 20.49 -6.89 -4.75
N THR A 166 20.38 -7.63 -5.84
CA THR A 166 21.09 -8.89 -6.07
C THR A 166 21.89 -8.80 -7.36
N THR A 167 22.93 -9.62 -7.49
CA THR A 167 23.63 -9.79 -8.76
C THR A 167 22.80 -10.63 -9.74
N THR A 168 23.04 -10.48 -11.05
CA THR A 168 22.27 -11.20 -12.08
C THR A 168 22.28 -12.73 -11.89
N ASP A 169 23.37 -13.28 -11.35
CA ASP A 169 23.61 -14.70 -11.01
C ASP A 169 23.10 -15.11 -9.61
N GLY A 170 22.50 -14.18 -8.85
CA GLY A 170 21.99 -14.40 -7.50
C GLY A 170 23.05 -14.63 -6.40
N GLN A 171 24.34 -14.63 -6.74
CA GLN A 171 25.42 -15.03 -5.83
C GLN A 171 25.74 -13.99 -4.74
N ARG A 172 25.35 -12.73 -4.93
CA ARG A 172 25.56 -11.65 -3.96
C ARG A 172 24.29 -10.84 -3.79
N GLN A 173 24.09 -10.38 -2.56
CA GLN A 173 23.01 -9.48 -2.18
C GLN A 173 23.59 -8.31 -1.39
N LEU A 174 22.99 -7.14 -1.54
CA LEU A 174 23.20 -5.97 -0.69
C LEU A 174 21.84 -5.41 -0.25
N MET A 175 21.83 -4.77 0.91
CA MET A 175 20.67 -4.08 1.47
C MET A 175 21.14 -2.72 1.98
N VAL A 176 20.54 -1.66 1.47
CA VAL A 176 20.77 -0.27 1.90
C VAL A 176 19.44 0.46 2.00
N THR A 177 19.38 1.62 2.66
CA THR A 177 18.14 2.43 2.66
C THR A 177 17.86 2.96 1.25
N ALA A 178 16.63 2.78 0.76
CA ALA A 178 16.17 3.38 -0.49
C ALA A 178 16.11 4.91 -0.35
N ARG A 179 16.51 5.64 -1.38
CA ARG A 179 16.51 7.12 -1.37
C ARG A 179 15.10 7.68 -1.25
N ASP A 180 14.95 8.79 -0.54
CA ASP A 180 13.69 9.53 -0.44
C ASP A 180 13.16 9.88 -1.84
N GLY A 181 11.88 9.59 -2.11
CA GLY A 181 11.31 9.63 -3.46
C GLY A 181 11.22 8.26 -4.17
N THR A 182 11.69 7.17 -3.55
CA THR A 182 11.52 5.81 -4.09
C THR A 182 10.12 5.27 -3.84
N SER A 183 9.43 4.80 -4.88
CA SER A 183 8.12 4.16 -4.71
C SER A 183 8.21 2.91 -3.82
N CYS A 184 7.23 2.77 -2.93
CA CYS A 184 7.09 1.66 -2.00
C CYS A 184 5.60 1.27 -1.87
N LYS A 185 5.34 0.08 -1.34
CA LYS A 185 4.00 -0.49 -1.22
C LYS A 185 3.96 -1.46 -0.06
N TYR A 186 2.90 -1.39 0.74
CA TYR A 186 2.44 -2.47 1.61
C TYR A 186 1.20 -3.12 1.01
N SER A 187 0.67 -4.17 1.65
CA SER A 187 -0.58 -4.81 1.24
C SER A 187 -1.78 -3.86 1.24
N SER A 188 -1.79 -2.88 2.15
CA SER A 188 -2.90 -1.94 2.37
C SER A 188 -2.79 -0.62 1.60
N TYR A 189 -1.59 -0.11 1.29
CA TYR A 189 -1.41 1.18 0.61
C TYR A 189 -0.14 1.27 -0.23
N ARG A 190 -0.12 2.29 -1.08
CA ARG A 190 1.04 2.73 -1.87
C ARG A 190 1.62 3.99 -1.27
N GLY A 191 2.93 4.15 -1.42
CA GLY A 191 3.64 5.25 -0.79
C GLY A 191 4.96 5.57 -1.47
N VAL A 192 5.70 6.43 -0.80
CA VAL A 192 7.06 6.80 -1.15
C VAL A 192 7.96 6.68 0.07
N CYS A 193 9.21 6.29 -0.16
CA CYS A 193 10.20 6.27 0.90
C CYS A 193 10.52 7.69 1.37
N VAL A 194 10.51 7.85 2.68
CA VAL A 194 10.85 9.07 3.42
C VAL A 194 11.54 8.63 4.70
N ASP A 195 12.81 9.02 4.89
CA ASP A 195 13.58 8.69 6.11
C ASP A 195 13.57 7.18 6.43
N GLY A 196 13.72 6.36 5.38
CA GLY A 196 13.70 4.90 5.45
C GLY A 196 12.32 4.25 5.72
N LYS A 197 11.25 5.03 5.83
CA LYS A 197 9.86 4.54 6.02
C LYS A 197 9.04 4.72 4.76
N CYS A 198 8.06 3.83 4.55
CA CYS A 198 7.13 3.93 3.44
C CYS A 198 5.91 4.76 3.85
N GLU A 199 5.87 6.02 3.44
CA GLU A 199 4.80 6.94 3.82
C GLU A 199 3.71 7.00 2.74
N PRO A 200 2.41 6.98 3.11
CA PRO A 200 1.31 6.84 2.16
C PRO A 200 1.15 8.07 1.27
N ILE A 201 0.76 7.83 0.02
CA ILE A 201 0.36 8.88 -0.93
C ILE A 201 -1.10 8.67 -1.29
N GLY A 202 -1.91 9.72 -1.16
CA GLY A 202 -3.30 9.68 -1.60
C GLY A 202 -3.44 9.65 -3.12
N CYS A 203 -4.61 9.27 -3.61
CA CYS A 203 -4.93 9.27 -5.04
C CYS A 203 -4.86 10.66 -5.71
N ASP A 204 -4.86 11.70 -4.90
CA ASP A 204 -4.67 13.12 -5.24
C ASP A 204 -3.19 13.49 -5.45
N GLY A 205 -2.26 12.56 -5.23
CA GLY A 205 -0.82 12.81 -5.30
C GLY A 205 -0.28 13.57 -4.09
N VAL A 206 -1.02 13.62 -2.96
CA VAL A 206 -0.61 14.32 -1.74
C VAL A 206 -0.08 13.32 -0.71
N LEU A 207 1.10 13.61 -0.15
CA LEU A 207 1.73 12.81 0.89
C LEU A 207 0.91 12.89 2.19
N PHE A 208 0.71 11.76 2.85
CA PHE A 208 -0.16 11.60 4.04
C PHE A 208 -1.66 11.90 3.81
N SER A 209 -2.11 12.06 2.56
CA SER A 209 -3.54 12.19 2.27
C SER A 209 -4.27 10.86 2.47
N SER A 210 -5.46 10.93 3.07
CA SER A 210 -6.37 9.79 3.25
C SER A 210 -7.21 9.48 2.00
N ASN A 211 -7.04 10.24 0.92
CA ASN A 211 -7.79 10.05 -0.31
C ASN A 211 -7.39 8.76 -1.03
N THR A 212 -8.35 7.87 -1.30
CA THR A 212 -8.10 6.57 -1.96
C THR A 212 -8.74 6.50 -3.35
N LEU A 213 -8.15 5.65 -4.19
CA LEU A 213 -8.77 5.25 -5.45
C LEU A 213 -9.99 4.36 -5.16
N ASP A 214 -11.05 4.57 -5.93
CA ASP A 214 -12.21 3.68 -5.93
C ASP A 214 -11.94 2.37 -6.69
N LYS A 215 -12.97 1.53 -6.80
CA LYS A 215 -12.93 0.29 -7.59
C LYS A 215 -12.89 0.52 -9.13
N CYS A 216 -12.69 1.75 -9.59
CA CYS A 216 -12.58 2.17 -10.98
C CYS A 216 -11.30 2.97 -11.29
N GLY A 217 -10.41 3.16 -10.31
CA GLY A 217 -9.18 3.94 -10.49
C GLY A 217 -9.41 5.45 -10.47
N VAL A 218 -10.59 5.91 -10.02
CA VAL A 218 -10.94 7.31 -9.85
C VAL A 218 -10.68 7.73 -8.40
N CYS A 219 -9.99 8.84 -8.21
CA CYS A 219 -9.71 9.37 -6.88
C CYS A 219 -10.99 9.87 -6.21
N GLN A 220 -11.32 9.36 -5.01
CA GLN A 220 -12.58 9.65 -4.32
C GLN A 220 -13.85 9.38 -5.16
N GLY A 221 -13.76 8.43 -6.12
CA GLY A 221 -14.90 8.00 -6.92
C GLY A 221 -15.89 7.11 -6.15
N ASP A 222 -17.09 6.97 -6.68
CA ASP A 222 -18.15 6.08 -6.16
C ASP A 222 -18.09 4.66 -6.75
N GLY A 223 -17.19 4.42 -7.71
CA GLY A 223 -17.09 3.18 -8.45
C GLY A 223 -18.19 2.96 -9.50
N SER A 224 -18.89 4.00 -9.94
CA SER A 224 -19.90 3.89 -11.01
C SER A 224 -19.28 3.90 -12.42
N SER A 225 -18.10 4.50 -12.59
CA SER A 225 -17.48 4.79 -13.90
C SER A 225 -16.77 3.59 -14.57
N CYS A 226 -17.05 2.35 -14.15
CA CYS A 226 -16.38 1.17 -14.69
C CYS A 226 -17.17 -0.12 -14.46
N SER A 227 -16.84 -1.15 -15.25
CA SER A 227 -17.30 -2.53 -15.03
C SER A 227 -16.13 -3.49 -14.82
N ARG A 228 -16.30 -4.43 -13.90
CA ARG A 228 -15.34 -5.50 -13.62
C ARG A 228 -15.59 -6.66 -14.58
N VAL A 229 -14.60 -6.98 -15.41
CA VAL A 229 -14.63 -8.09 -16.36
C VAL A 229 -13.77 -9.24 -15.83
N THR A 230 -14.35 -10.43 -15.77
CA THR A 230 -13.62 -11.66 -15.39
C THR A 230 -13.94 -12.78 -16.36
N GLY A 231 -12.96 -13.62 -16.67
CA GLY A 231 -13.17 -14.85 -17.41
C GLY A 231 -12.19 -15.94 -17.01
N ASN A 232 -12.42 -17.14 -17.53
CA ASN A 232 -11.47 -18.24 -17.41
C ASN A 232 -11.21 -18.85 -18.78
N PHE A 233 -9.94 -19.12 -19.09
CA PHE A 233 -9.57 -19.83 -20.31
C PHE A 233 -9.20 -21.26 -19.99
N ARG A 234 -9.79 -22.20 -20.74
CA ARG A 234 -9.47 -23.63 -20.70
C ARG A 234 -9.53 -24.18 -22.11
N ARG A 235 -8.50 -24.89 -22.56
CA ARG A 235 -8.45 -25.52 -23.88
C ARG A 235 -7.74 -26.87 -23.77
N GLY A 236 -8.31 -27.90 -24.39
CA GLY A 236 -7.59 -29.16 -24.62
C GLY A 236 -6.54 -28.93 -25.70
N ALA A 237 -5.27 -29.18 -25.39
CA ALA A 237 -4.17 -28.95 -26.32
C ALA A 237 -4.27 -29.89 -27.54
N THR A 238 -4.46 -29.32 -28.72
CA THR A 238 -4.48 -30.04 -30.02
C THR A 238 -3.45 -29.52 -31.02
N THR A 239 -2.84 -28.36 -30.77
CA THR A 239 -1.84 -27.71 -31.63
C THR A 239 -0.75 -27.08 -30.78
N LEU A 240 0.53 -27.36 -31.08
CA LEU A 240 1.67 -26.64 -30.48
C LEU A 240 1.73 -25.18 -30.94
N GLY A 241 2.45 -24.35 -30.19
CA GLY A 241 2.64 -22.94 -30.49
C GLY A 241 1.67 -22.02 -29.74
N TYR A 242 1.49 -20.80 -30.25
CA TYR A 242 0.70 -19.76 -29.58
C TYR A 242 -0.80 -19.92 -29.84
N SER A 243 -1.58 -20.02 -28.76
CA SER A 243 -3.04 -19.98 -28.78
C SER A 243 -3.54 -18.67 -28.17
N PHE A 244 -4.41 -17.95 -28.89
CA PHE A 244 -5.10 -16.76 -28.36
C PHE A 244 -6.01 -17.12 -27.17
N ILE A 245 -5.95 -16.32 -26.11
CA ILE A 245 -6.79 -16.42 -24.92
C ILE A 245 -7.91 -15.38 -24.95
N THR A 246 -7.54 -14.10 -25.00
CA THR A 246 -8.47 -12.96 -24.94
C THR A 246 -7.76 -11.68 -25.36
N GLN A 247 -8.53 -10.65 -25.72
CA GLN A 247 -8.05 -9.29 -25.92
C GLN A 247 -8.47 -8.45 -24.72
N ILE A 248 -7.54 -7.63 -24.19
CA ILE A 248 -7.81 -6.63 -23.17
C ILE A 248 -7.89 -5.27 -23.88
N PRO A 249 -9.03 -4.55 -23.81
CA PRO A 249 -9.23 -3.31 -24.55
C PRO A 249 -8.49 -2.12 -23.93
N GLU A 250 -8.24 -1.09 -24.73
CA GLU A 250 -7.80 0.23 -24.25
C GLU A 250 -8.69 0.74 -23.10
N GLY A 251 -8.08 1.48 -22.15
CA GLY A 251 -8.75 1.96 -20.94
C GLY A 251 -8.98 0.90 -19.87
N SER A 252 -8.55 -0.35 -20.08
CA SER A 252 -8.50 -1.36 -19.03
C SER A 252 -7.42 -1.08 -17.99
N TRP A 253 -7.78 -1.23 -16.73
CA TRP A 253 -6.89 -1.06 -15.57
C TRP A 253 -7.11 -2.23 -14.58
N ASP A 254 -6.28 -2.31 -13.53
CA ASP A 254 -6.15 -3.45 -12.60
C ASP A 254 -6.19 -4.83 -13.30
N ILE A 255 -5.36 -4.98 -14.33
CA ILE A 255 -5.24 -6.20 -15.12
C ILE A 255 -4.51 -7.27 -14.30
N GLN A 256 -5.11 -8.45 -14.20
CA GLN A 256 -4.52 -9.63 -13.57
C GLN A 256 -4.84 -10.87 -14.41
N ILE A 257 -3.80 -11.60 -14.80
CA ILE A 257 -3.88 -12.84 -15.58
C ILE A 257 -3.06 -13.88 -14.81
N ILE A 258 -3.72 -14.92 -14.30
CA ILE A 258 -3.14 -15.82 -13.31
C ILE A 258 -3.39 -17.28 -13.72
N GLU A 259 -2.34 -18.09 -13.75
CA GLU A 259 -2.40 -19.53 -13.90
C GLU A 259 -3.02 -20.17 -12.64
N ARG A 260 -4.15 -20.88 -12.74
CA ARG A 260 -4.75 -21.57 -11.57
C ARG A 260 -4.19 -22.97 -11.30
N LYS A 261 -3.57 -23.61 -12.30
CA LYS A 261 -2.98 -24.96 -12.17
C LYS A 261 -1.70 -24.97 -12.99
N LYS A 262 -0.58 -25.21 -12.30
CA LYS A 262 0.76 -25.31 -12.89
C LYS A 262 0.77 -26.17 -14.16
N SER A 263 1.50 -25.67 -15.14
CA SER A 263 1.68 -26.27 -16.45
C SER A 263 3.09 -25.95 -16.99
N ALA A 264 3.46 -26.58 -18.11
CA ALA A 264 4.66 -26.19 -18.87
C ALA A 264 4.38 -25.02 -19.84
N ASP A 265 3.13 -24.55 -19.87
CA ASP A 265 2.66 -23.48 -20.74
C ASP A 265 3.25 -22.14 -20.33
N VAL A 266 3.21 -21.16 -21.23
CA VAL A 266 3.79 -19.83 -21.01
C VAL A 266 2.82 -18.75 -21.49
N LEU A 267 2.44 -17.82 -20.62
CA LEU A 267 1.67 -16.63 -20.99
C LEU A 267 2.52 -15.68 -21.86
N ALA A 268 1.95 -15.19 -22.95
CA ALA A 268 2.57 -14.21 -23.83
C ALA A 268 1.64 -13.04 -24.12
N VAL A 269 2.22 -11.89 -24.47
CA VAL A 269 1.49 -10.63 -24.71
C VAL A 269 1.92 -10.05 -26.04
N THR A 270 0.95 -9.71 -26.90
CA THR A 270 1.18 -8.97 -28.15
C THR A 270 0.31 -7.72 -28.22
N ASP A 271 0.63 -6.82 -29.15
CA ASP A 271 -0.33 -5.84 -29.65
C ASP A 271 -1.43 -6.51 -30.51
N GLN A 272 -2.32 -5.70 -31.09
CA GLN A 272 -3.37 -6.18 -31.99
C GLN A 272 -2.86 -6.70 -33.34
N ALA A 273 -1.66 -6.28 -33.79
CA ALA A 273 -1.04 -6.72 -35.04
C ALA A 273 -0.25 -8.04 -34.89
N GLY A 274 -0.03 -8.51 -33.67
CA GLY A 274 0.71 -9.74 -33.35
C GLY A 274 2.20 -9.51 -33.01
N ASN A 275 2.65 -8.26 -32.86
CA ASN A 275 3.99 -7.97 -32.39
C ASN A 275 4.09 -8.26 -30.89
N PHE A 276 5.05 -9.08 -30.48
CA PHE A 276 5.22 -9.48 -29.09
C PHE A 276 5.81 -8.37 -28.23
N PHE A 277 5.10 -8.04 -27.15
CA PHE A 277 5.67 -7.28 -26.03
C PHE A 277 6.49 -8.18 -25.10
N PHE A 278 6.11 -9.46 -24.95
CA PHE A 278 6.73 -10.38 -24.00
C PHE A 278 6.51 -11.87 -24.35
N ASN A 279 7.50 -12.73 -24.09
CA ASN A 279 7.48 -14.18 -24.37
C ASN A 279 7.19 -14.51 -25.84
N GLY A 280 7.87 -13.81 -26.75
CA GLY A 280 7.71 -13.91 -28.20
C GLY A 280 8.70 -14.82 -28.92
N ALA A 281 8.44 -15.09 -30.20
CA ALA A 281 9.34 -15.82 -31.10
C ALA A 281 9.85 -17.17 -30.55
N TYR A 282 8.99 -17.92 -29.85
CA TYR A 282 9.29 -19.19 -29.19
C TYR A 282 10.34 -19.13 -28.08
N LYS A 283 10.75 -17.93 -27.67
CA LYS A 283 11.65 -17.67 -26.54
C LYS A 283 10.83 -17.34 -25.29
N VAL A 284 11.26 -17.89 -24.16
CA VAL A 284 10.77 -17.49 -22.83
C VAL A 284 11.73 -16.44 -22.27
N ASP A 285 11.19 -15.29 -21.89
CA ASP A 285 11.93 -14.23 -21.24
C ASP A 285 11.94 -14.43 -19.71
N SER A 286 13.01 -13.98 -19.06
CA SER A 286 13.17 -14.12 -17.61
C SER A 286 12.11 -13.30 -16.85
N PRO A 287 11.63 -13.76 -15.67
CA PRO A 287 10.70 -13.01 -14.82
C PRO A 287 11.17 -11.56 -14.56
N GLN A 288 10.41 -10.57 -15.04
CA GLN A 288 10.77 -9.15 -14.95
C GLN A 288 9.55 -8.22 -15.04
N ASN A 289 9.77 -6.93 -14.79
CA ASN A 289 8.83 -5.88 -15.16
C ASN A 289 9.13 -5.45 -16.60
N PHE A 290 8.12 -5.12 -17.39
CA PHE A 290 8.29 -4.66 -18.77
C PHE A 290 7.26 -3.57 -19.12
N HIS A 291 7.60 -2.71 -20.07
CA HIS A 291 6.69 -1.67 -20.56
C HIS A 291 5.88 -2.22 -21.75
N ALA A 292 4.56 -2.04 -21.72
CA ALA A 292 3.65 -2.34 -22.82
C ALA A 292 2.38 -1.50 -22.69
N ALA A 293 1.82 -1.04 -23.80
CA ALA A 293 0.57 -0.27 -23.86
C ALA A 293 0.45 0.80 -22.77
N GLY A 294 1.38 1.77 -22.76
CA GLY A 294 1.38 2.92 -21.86
C GLY A 294 1.70 2.65 -20.39
N THR A 295 1.80 1.38 -19.97
CA THR A 295 1.95 1.02 -18.56
C THR A 295 3.07 0.01 -18.31
N ILE A 296 3.35 -0.28 -17.03
CA ILE A 296 4.29 -1.31 -16.61
C ILE A 296 3.50 -2.58 -16.26
N PHE A 297 3.85 -3.66 -16.95
CA PHE A 297 3.42 -5.02 -16.64
C PHE A 297 4.47 -5.72 -15.77
N LYS A 298 3.99 -6.54 -14.83
CA LYS A 298 4.78 -7.43 -13.97
C LYS A 298 4.50 -8.87 -14.38
N TYR A 299 5.45 -9.53 -15.02
CA TYR A 299 5.38 -10.97 -15.32
C TYR A 299 6.25 -11.77 -14.35
N ARG A 300 5.69 -12.83 -13.76
CA ARG A 300 6.43 -13.78 -12.92
C ARG A 300 6.05 -15.21 -13.27
N ARG A 301 7.04 -16.09 -13.18
CA ARG A 301 6.92 -17.53 -13.39
C ARG A 301 7.96 -18.23 -12.51
N PRO A 302 7.65 -19.39 -11.91
CA PRO A 302 8.66 -20.28 -11.34
C PRO A 302 9.72 -20.66 -12.40
N MET A 303 10.97 -20.81 -12.00
CA MET A 303 12.03 -21.26 -12.92
C MET A 303 11.97 -22.78 -13.14
N ASP A 304 11.43 -23.51 -12.17
CA ASP A 304 11.10 -24.93 -12.25
C ASP A 304 9.60 -25.15 -11.93
N VAL A 305 8.95 -26.09 -12.60
CA VAL A 305 7.58 -26.53 -12.30
C VAL A 305 7.45 -27.09 -10.86
N TYR A 306 8.54 -27.61 -10.30
CA TYR A 306 8.58 -28.09 -8.91
C TYR A 306 8.74 -26.97 -7.86
N GLU A 307 9.25 -25.78 -8.22
CA GLU A 307 9.33 -24.63 -7.31
C GLU A 307 7.95 -24.11 -6.89
N THR A 308 7.81 -23.59 -5.68
CA THR A 308 6.54 -23.02 -5.21
C THR A 308 6.19 -21.72 -5.93
N GLY A 309 4.99 -21.65 -6.48
CA GLY A 309 4.49 -20.48 -7.23
C GLY A 309 3.57 -20.89 -8.38
N ILE A 310 3.13 -19.90 -9.15
CA ILE A 310 2.29 -20.01 -10.35
C ILE A 310 2.69 -18.90 -11.33
N GLU A 311 2.45 -19.09 -12.63
CA GLU A 311 2.66 -18.04 -13.61
C GLU A 311 1.60 -16.92 -13.48
N TYR A 312 2.02 -15.66 -13.55
CA TYR A 312 1.10 -14.53 -13.62
C TYR A 312 1.66 -13.31 -14.36
N ILE A 313 0.72 -12.54 -14.93
CA ILE A 313 0.94 -11.21 -15.50
C ILE A 313 -0.03 -10.26 -14.80
N VAL A 314 0.47 -9.17 -14.20
CA VAL A 314 -0.37 -8.10 -13.63
C VAL A 314 0.09 -6.73 -14.11
N ALA A 315 -0.84 -5.82 -14.36
CA ALA A 315 -0.58 -4.42 -14.64
C ALA A 315 -1.62 -3.54 -13.97
N LYS A 316 -1.25 -2.31 -13.60
CA LYS A 316 -2.23 -1.38 -13.01
C LYS A 316 -2.97 -0.56 -14.04
N GLY A 317 -2.38 -0.30 -15.20
CA GLY A 317 -3.00 0.50 -16.25
C GLY A 317 -3.24 1.95 -15.82
N PRO A 318 -4.15 2.67 -16.52
CA PRO A 318 -4.86 2.19 -17.71
C PRO A 318 -3.89 1.84 -18.86
N ILE A 319 -4.30 0.94 -19.76
CA ILE A 319 -3.57 0.71 -21.02
C ILE A 319 -4.02 1.67 -22.11
N ASP A 320 -3.08 2.23 -22.87
CA ASP A 320 -3.31 3.24 -23.94
C ASP A 320 -3.56 2.64 -25.33
N GLN A 321 -3.49 1.32 -25.45
CA GLN A 321 -3.90 0.55 -26.62
C GLN A 321 -4.33 -0.86 -26.19
N ALA A 322 -5.16 -1.52 -27.00
CA ALA A 322 -5.57 -2.89 -26.74
C ALA A 322 -4.40 -3.89 -26.91
N ILE A 323 -4.40 -4.94 -26.09
CA ILE A 323 -3.39 -6.01 -26.10
C ILE A 323 -4.04 -7.39 -26.21
N ASN A 324 -3.37 -8.32 -26.86
CA ASN A 324 -3.78 -9.72 -26.94
C ASN A 324 -2.98 -10.55 -25.93
N ILE A 325 -3.68 -11.42 -25.21
CA ILE A 325 -3.09 -12.42 -24.32
C ILE A 325 -3.11 -13.77 -25.02
N LEU A 326 -1.98 -14.47 -25.02
CA LEU A 326 -1.79 -15.77 -25.63
C LEU A 326 -1.17 -16.74 -24.63
N VAL A 327 -1.28 -18.04 -24.93
CA VAL A 327 -0.55 -19.11 -24.25
C VAL A 327 0.30 -19.88 -25.27
N HIS A 328 1.58 -20.06 -24.95
CA HIS A 328 2.51 -20.85 -25.76
C HIS A 328 2.56 -22.29 -25.24
N LEU A 329 2.10 -23.23 -26.08
CA LEU A 329 2.13 -24.66 -25.83
C LEU A 329 3.45 -25.25 -26.34
N THR A 330 4.33 -25.63 -25.40
CA THR A 330 5.74 -25.97 -25.69
C THR A 330 6.02 -27.46 -25.90
N SER A 331 5.16 -28.36 -25.42
CA SER A 331 5.30 -29.81 -25.67
C SER A 331 3.94 -30.53 -25.64
N PHE A 332 3.85 -31.67 -26.33
CA PHE A 332 2.68 -32.56 -26.29
C PHE A 332 2.74 -33.59 -25.13
N ASN A 333 3.64 -33.43 -24.14
CA ASN A 333 3.89 -34.50 -23.17
C ASN A 333 2.79 -34.62 -22.11
N THR A 334 2.39 -35.87 -21.86
CA THR A 334 1.15 -36.28 -21.18
C THR A 334 1.20 -36.23 -19.65
N LEU A 335 0.00 -36.30 -19.02
CA LEU A 335 -0.33 -36.62 -17.61
C LEU A 335 -0.44 -35.41 -16.64
N TYR A 336 -1.43 -35.27 -15.76
CA TYR A 336 -2.60 -36.09 -15.40
C TYR A 336 -3.89 -35.24 -15.31
N ALA A 337 -5.04 -35.83 -15.69
CA ALA A 337 -6.38 -35.37 -15.28
C ALA A 337 -7.41 -36.51 -15.37
N THR A 338 -7.97 -36.93 -14.24
CA THR A 338 -9.18 -37.77 -14.17
C THR A 338 -10.44 -36.94 -14.41
N ALA A 339 -11.47 -37.56 -14.98
CA ALA A 339 -12.75 -36.91 -15.27
C ALA A 339 -13.94 -37.77 -14.85
N GLN A 340 -15.01 -37.11 -14.38
CA GLN A 340 -16.38 -37.65 -14.28
C GLN A 340 -17.34 -36.60 -14.87
N GLY A 341 -18.42 -37.06 -15.54
CA GLY A 341 -19.15 -36.32 -16.59
C GLY A 341 -20.41 -35.54 -16.13
N PRO A 342 -21.44 -35.32 -16.99
CA PRO A 342 -21.70 -35.90 -18.33
C PRO A 342 -21.67 -34.90 -19.52
N LYS A 343 -21.94 -35.42 -20.74
CA LYS A 343 -22.01 -34.72 -22.06
C LYS A 343 -23.48 -34.26 -22.37
N HIS A 344 -23.90 -33.63 -23.49
CA HIS A 344 -23.34 -33.47 -24.86
C HIS A 344 -24.16 -32.45 -25.71
N LEU A 345 -23.58 -31.96 -26.83
CA LEU A 345 -24.18 -31.54 -28.16
C LEU A 345 -24.28 -30.02 -28.42
N GLN A 346 -24.00 -29.46 -29.61
CA GLN A 346 -23.29 -29.93 -30.82
C GLN A 346 -23.02 -28.73 -31.79
N GLY A 347 -21.88 -28.71 -32.49
CA GLY A 347 -21.68 -27.89 -33.71
C GLY A 347 -21.46 -26.37 -33.54
N PRO A 348 -20.95 -25.68 -34.59
CA PRO A 348 -20.63 -24.25 -34.52
C PRO A 348 -21.81 -23.36 -34.95
N GLN A 349 -22.11 -22.32 -34.16
CA GLN A 349 -22.94 -21.19 -34.58
C GLN A 349 -22.38 -19.87 -34.00
N ILE A 350 -22.36 -18.84 -34.84
CA ILE A 350 -22.13 -17.44 -34.47
C ILE A 350 -23.50 -16.88 -34.07
N PHE A 351 -23.65 -16.29 -32.88
CA PHE A 351 -24.80 -15.41 -32.61
C PHE A 351 -24.45 -14.24 -31.69
N SER A 352 -24.84 -13.06 -32.14
CA SER A 352 -25.07 -11.85 -31.35
C SER A 352 -26.38 -11.97 -30.57
N GLY A 353 -26.46 -11.36 -29.38
CA GLY A 353 -27.69 -11.32 -28.59
C GLY A 353 -27.46 -10.72 -27.20
N PRO A 354 -28.40 -9.92 -26.64
CA PRO A 354 -28.12 -9.04 -25.52
C PRO A 354 -28.35 -9.69 -24.14
N ASN A 355 -27.53 -9.25 -23.17
CA ASN A 355 -27.65 -9.47 -21.73
C ASN A 355 -27.53 -10.92 -21.21
N THR A 356 -26.39 -11.17 -20.55
CA THR A 356 -26.09 -12.28 -19.63
C THR A 356 -26.13 -13.71 -20.17
N CYS A 357 -24.95 -14.28 -20.41
CA CYS A 357 -24.70 -15.72 -20.26
C CYS A 357 -23.56 -15.94 -19.26
N LEU A 358 -23.88 -16.51 -18.10
CA LEU A 358 -22.90 -16.99 -17.13
C LEU A 358 -23.08 -18.50 -17.01
N GLU A 359 -22.16 -19.29 -17.56
CA GLU A 359 -22.12 -20.73 -17.35
C GLU A 359 -20.75 -21.22 -16.90
N LEU A 360 -20.78 -22.18 -15.98
CA LEU A 360 -19.64 -22.79 -15.32
C LEU A 360 -19.57 -24.26 -15.73
N PHE A 361 -18.40 -24.70 -16.20
CA PHE A 361 -18.08 -26.13 -16.32
C PHE A 361 -16.75 -26.45 -15.65
N PHE A 362 -16.61 -27.69 -15.15
CA PHE A 362 -15.44 -28.19 -14.41
C PHE A 362 -14.53 -29.04 -15.33
N GLY A 363 -13.21 -29.00 -15.09
CA GLY A 363 -12.19 -29.70 -15.91
C GLY A 363 -10.81 -29.03 -15.83
N TYR A 364 -9.73 -29.81 -15.70
CA TYR A 364 -8.52 -29.42 -14.96
C TYR A 364 -7.29 -28.91 -15.77
N THR A 365 -7.37 -27.67 -16.25
CA THR A 365 -6.33 -26.62 -16.21
C THR A 365 -7.04 -25.32 -16.56
N GLY A 366 -6.59 -24.18 -16.04
CA GLY A 366 -7.22 -22.92 -16.45
C GLY A 366 -6.53 -21.67 -15.93
N PHE A 367 -6.55 -20.64 -16.75
CA PHE A 367 -6.15 -19.29 -16.38
C PHE A 367 -7.38 -18.50 -15.94
N GLN A 368 -7.29 -17.71 -14.88
CA GLN A 368 -8.28 -16.66 -14.60
C GLN A 368 -7.70 -15.34 -15.07
N PHE A 369 -8.52 -14.56 -15.78
CA PHE A 369 -8.23 -13.16 -16.03
C PHE A 369 -9.27 -12.27 -15.36
N LEU A 370 -8.80 -11.12 -14.91
CA LEU A 370 -9.53 -10.03 -14.29
C LEU A 370 -9.01 -8.73 -14.92
N SER A 371 -9.91 -7.87 -15.35
CA SER A 371 -9.60 -6.50 -15.71
C SER A 371 -10.81 -5.62 -15.41
N ILE A 372 -10.58 -4.35 -15.11
CA ILE A 372 -11.64 -3.38 -14.88
C ILE A 372 -11.59 -2.39 -16.04
N LYS A 373 -12.70 -2.23 -16.78
CA LYS A 373 -12.76 -1.32 -17.93
C LYS A 373 -13.38 0.01 -17.50
N GLN A 374 -12.64 1.11 -17.69
CA GLN A 374 -13.17 2.46 -17.47
C GLN A 374 -14.21 2.78 -18.56
N GLY A 375 -15.37 3.30 -18.17
CA GLY A 375 -16.53 3.44 -19.03
C GLY A 375 -16.91 4.89 -19.27
N ASN A 376 -17.04 5.25 -20.54
CA ASN A 376 -17.98 6.25 -21.03
C ASN A 376 -18.46 5.80 -22.42
N ILE A 377 -19.77 5.94 -22.65
CA ILE A 377 -20.47 5.79 -23.95
C ILE A 377 -20.44 4.38 -24.57
N CYS A 378 -21.60 3.73 -24.56
CA CYS A 378 -22.00 2.85 -25.65
C CYS A 378 -22.46 3.77 -26.80
N ASP A 379 -21.72 3.82 -27.90
CA ASP A 379 -22.22 4.48 -29.12
C ASP A 379 -23.28 3.57 -29.74
N ASN A 380 -24.55 3.84 -29.41
CA ASN A 380 -25.69 3.38 -30.18
C ASN A 380 -25.72 4.13 -31.51
N ASN A 381 -25.05 3.58 -32.52
CA ASN A 381 -25.11 4.07 -33.89
C ASN A 381 -25.40 2.94 -34.89
N GLU A 382 -26.50 2.23 -34.66
CA GLU A 382 -27.25 1.57 -35.74
C GLU A 382 -28.45 2.47 -36.10
N ASN A 383 -28.29 3.26 -37.17
CA ASN A 383 -29.37 3.96 -37.87
C ASN A 383 -28.92 4.42 -39.27
N ASN A 384 -28.63 3.46 -40.16
CA ASN A 384 -29.08 3.44 -41.56
C ASN A 384 -28.75 2.11 -42.24
#